data_AF-A0A6U4UP22-F1
#
_entry.id   AF-A0A6U4UP22-F1
#
_cell.length_a   1.000
_cell.length_b   1.000
_cell.length_c   1.000
_cell.angle_alpha   90.00
_cell.angle_beta   90.00
_cell.angle_gamma   90.00
#
_symmetry.space_group_name_H-M   'P 1'
#
loop_
_entity.id
_entity.type
_entity.pdbx_description
1 polymer ?
#
loop_
_entity_poly.entity_id
_entity_poly.type
_entity_poly.pdbx_seq_one_letter_code
_entity_poly.pdbx_strand_id
1 'polypeptide(L)'
;MSLVSRATLFLVSVAVLLLLASPAADARPRGNKGSSRPAADQDMRLKRIDCERTQCRGMQGEARSTCTYQCMSPACFSEVYAHDELEEGEVDTERARQYAFCFKKAFRKQQDEKNEKLRKEAAERRAALAAQRATGGATVKTA
;
A
#
# COMPACT_ATOMS: atom_id res chain seq x y z
N MET A 1 -42.01 -25.63 -45.11
CA MET A 1 -41.46 -25.11 -43.83
C MET A 1 -41.79 -23.63 -43.76
N SER A 2 -42.77 -23.29 -42.93
CA SER A 2 -43.59 -22.08 -43.00
C SER A 2 -42.80 -20.81 -42.63
N LEU A 3 -43.01 -19.70 -43.34
CA LEU A 3 -42.35 -18.40 -43.08
C LEU A 3 -42.50 -17.93 -41.63
N VAL A 4 -43.59 -18.31 -40.96
CA VAL A 4 -43.86 -18.04 -39.54
C VAL A 4 -42.77 -18.61 -38.63
N SER A 5 -42.23 -19.79 -38.96
CA SER A 5 -41.19 -20.45 -38.16
C SER A 5 -39.82 -19.78 -38.28
N ARG A 6 -39.55 -19.09 -39.39
CA ARG A 6 -38.32 -18.30 -39.57
C ARG A 6 -38.40 -16.97 -38.84
N ALA A 7 -39.58 -16.34 -38.85
CA ALA A 7 -39.81 -15.08 -38.14
C ALA A 7 -39.71 -15.25 -36.61
N THR A 8 -40.25 -16.34 -36.05
CA THR A 8 -40.15 -16.62 -34.62
C THR A 8 -38.71 -16.91 -34.19
N LEU A 9 -37.94 -17.66 -34.99
CA LEU A 9 -36.53 -17.91 -34.71
C LEU A 9 -35.68 -16.63 -34.73
N PHE A 10 -35.97 -15.70 -35.65
CA PHE A 10 -35.29 -14.40 -35.69
C PHE A 10 -35.66 -13.50 -34.51
N LEU A 11 -36.92 -13.47 -34.09
CA LEU A 11 -37.33 -12.66 -32.93
C LEU A 11 -36.73 -13.19 -31.62
N VAL A 12 -36.65 -14.52 -31.47
CA VAL A 12 -36.02 -15.15 -30.30
C VAL A 12 -34.51 -14.87 -30.30
N SER A 13 -33.82 -14.97 -31.45
CA SER A 13 -32.38 -14.69 -31.51
C SER A 13 -32.04 -13.23 -31.18
N VAL A 14 -32.85 -12.27 -31.67
CA VAL A 14 -32.69 -10.85 -31.33
C VAL A 14 -32.97 -10.58 -29.86
N ALA A 15 -33.99 -11.21 -29.27
CA ALA A 15 -34.28 -11.08 -27.84
C ALA A 15 -33.15 -11.63 -26.95
N VAL A 16 -32.54 -12.77 -27.33
CA VAL A 16 -31.38 -13.34 -26.62
C VAL A 16 -30.15 -12.43 -26.73
N LEU A 17 -29.90 -11.84 -27.90
CA LEU A 17 -28.81 -10.88 -28.10
C LEU A 17 -28.99 -9.61 -27.27
N LEU A 18 -30.23 -9.11 -27.12
CA LEU A 18 -30.53 -7.94 -26.30
C LEU A 18 -30.37 -8.21 -24.80
N LEU A 19 -30.69 -9.42 -24.32
CA LEU A 19 -30.48 -9.80 -22.92
C LEU A 19 -29.00 -9.90 -22.55
N LEU A 20 -28.14 -10.36 -23.48
CA LEU A 20 -26.69 -10.45 -23.28
C LEU A 20 -25.97 -9.10 -23.31
N ALA A 21 -26.62 -8.04 -23.82
CA ALA A 21 -26.05 -6.70 -23.97
C ALA A 21 -26.29 -5.78 -22.76
N SER A 22 -26.61 -6.32 -21.58
CA SER A 22 -26.80 -5.52 -20.37
C SER A 22 -25.44 -4.95 -19.89
N PRO A 23 -25.22 -3.62 -19.90
CA PRO A 23 -24.01 -3.05 -19.33
C PRO A 23 -24.05 -3.25 -17.81
N ALA A 24 -23.04 -3.93 -17.29
CA ALA A 24 -22.85 -4.11 -15.85
C ALA A 24 -22.88 -2.73 -15.17
N ALA A 25 -23.79 -2.58 -14.21
CA ALA A 25 -23.93 -1.36 -13.42
C ALA A 25 -22.58 -0.96 -12.83
N ASP A 26 -22.23 0.31 -13.05
CA ASP A 26 -21.01 0.97 -12.60
C ASP A 26 -20.94 0.96 -11.06
N ALA A 27 -20.34 -0.08 -10.50
CA ALA A 27 -20.07 -0.18 -9.08
C ALA A 27 -18.96 0.82 -8.73
N ARG A 28 -19.35 2.05 -8.37
CA ARG A 28 -18.42 3.01 -7.77
C ARG A 28 -17.69 2.34 -6.60
N PRO A 29 -16.35 2.21 -6.61
CA PRO A 29 -15.64 1.66 -5.49
C PRO A 29 -15.86 2.58 -4.28
N ARG A 30 -16.55 2.07 -3.26
CA ARG A 30 -16.62 2.72 -1.95
C ARG A 30 -15.19 2.93 -1.48
N GLY A 31 -14.82 4.18 -1.25
CA GLY A 31 -13.49 4.55 -0.77
C GLY A 31 -13.14 3.71 0.46
N ASN A 32 -12.22 2.77 0.27
CA ASN A 32 -11.70 1.93 1.34
C ASN A 32 -10.98 2.87 2.31
N LYS A 33 -11.58 3.16 3.46
CA LYS A 33 -10.92 3.90 4.54
C LYS A 33 -9.75 3.04 4.98
N GLY A 34 -8.58 3.35 4.42
CA GLY A 34 -7.37 2.55 4.51
C GLY A 34 -7.10 2.11 5.93
N SER A 35 -7.28 0.81 6.17
CA SER A 35 -6.69 0.17 7.32
C SER A 35 -5.17 0.28 7.14
N SER A 36 -4.56 1.29 7.75
CA SER A 36 -3.10 1.46 7.80
C SER A 36 -2.42 0.28 8.51
N ARG A 37 -3.16 -0.49 9.31
CA ARG A 37 -2.68 -1.66 10.07
C ARG A 37 -2.10 -2.78 9.17
N PRO A 38 -2.82 -3.29 8.15
CA PRO A 38 -2.31 -4.25 7.18
C PRO A 38 -0.97 -3.85 6.55
N ALA A 39 -0.77 -2.58 6.21
CA ALA A 39 0.44 -2.12 5.53
C ALA A 39 1.68 -2.21 6.44
N ALA A 40 1.56 -1.77 7.70
CA ALA A 40 2.68 -1.83 8.64
C ALA A 40 3.05 -3.29 9.01
N ASP A 41 2.04 -4.15 9.19
CA ASP A 41 2.25 -5.57 9.46
C ASP A 41 2.90 -6.29 8.27
N GLN A 42 2.47 -5.96 7.05
CA GLN A 42 3.05 -6.49 5.82
C GLN A 42 4.50 -6.01 5.64
N ASP A 43 4.78 -4.72 5.84
CA ASP A 43 6.13 -4.16 5.75
C ASP A 43 7.07 -4.83 6.76
N MET A 44 6.63 -5.00 8.01
CA MET A 44 7.40 -5.68 9.04
C MET A 44 7.72 -7.13 8.64
N ARG A 45 6.76 -7.88 8.07
CA ARG A 45 7.00 -9.25 7.58
C ARG A 45 7.98 -9.29 6.42
N LEU A 46 7.84 -8.38 5.46
CA LEU A 46 8.73 -8.33 4.29
C LEU A 46 10.16 -7.96 4.69
N LYS A 47 10.35 -6.95 5.55
CA LYS A 47 11.68 -6.60 6.06
C LYS A 47 12.32 -7.73 6.85
N ARG A 48 11.53 -8.45 7.65
CA ARG A 48 12.03 -9.62 8.37
C ARG A 48 12.60 -10.67 7.41
N ILE A 49 11.82 -11.04 6.38
CA ILE A 49 12.23 -12.02 5.37
C ILE A 49 13.47 -11.54 4.62
N ASP A 50 13.53 -10.26 4.26
CA ASP A 50 14.68 -9.67 3.56
C ASP A 50 15.95 -9.73 4.41
N CYS A 51 15.89 -9.28 5.66
CA CYS A 51 16.99 -9.34 6.62
C CYS A 51 17.48 -10.77 6.87
N GLU A 52 16.56 -11.73 7.06
CA GLU A 52 16.88 -13.14 7.28
C GLU A 52 17.55 -13.80 6.07
N ARG A 53 17.28 -13.30 4.85
CA ARG A 53 17.84 -13.86 3.60
C ARG A 53 19.12 -13.18 3.14
N THR A 54 19.33 -11.91 3.52
CA THR A 54 20.46 -11.11 3.06
C THR A 54 21.53 -10.98 4.15
N GLN A 55 21.32 -10.13 5.15
CA GLN A 55 22.31 -9.79 6.17
C GLN A 55 22.53 -10.90 7.20
N CYS A 56 21.45 -11.56 7.64
CA CYS A 56 21.50 -12.54 8.73
C CYS A 56 21.61 -13.98 8.22
N ARG A 57 22.03 -14.15 6.96
CA ARG A 57 22.16 -15.45 6.32
C ARG A 57 23.28 -16.25 6.99
N GLY A 58 23.00 -17.50 7.33
CA GLY A 58 23.97 -18.41 7.95
C GLY A 58 24.04 -18.32 9.47
N MET A 59 23.40 -17.33 10.09
CA MET A 59 23.24 -17.28 11.55
C MET A 59 22.12 -18.22 12.01
N GLN A 60 22.23 -18.71 13.24
CA GLN A 60 21.26 -19.59 13.90
C GLN A 60 20.92 -19.08 15.30
N GLY A 61 19.83 -19.59 15.86
CA GLY A 61 19.39 -19.29 17.23
C GLY A 61 19.25 -17.79 17.50
N GLU A 62 19.70 -17.39 18.68
CA GLU A 62 19.56 -16.01 19.17
C GLU A 62 20.36 -15.00 18.37
N ALA A 63 21.57 -15.37 17.93
CA ALA A 63 22.40 -14.52 17.08
C ALA A 63 21.65 -14.12 15.79
N ARG A 64 20.87 -15.04 15.21
CA ARG A 64 20.04 -14.75 14.04
C ARG A 64 18.91 -13.78 14.36
N SER A 65 18.20 -13.97 15.47
CA SER A 65 17.11 -13.06 15.86
C SER A 65 17.61 -11.66 16.17
N THR A 66 18.72 -11.54 16.89
CA THR A 66 19.37 -10.27 17.22
C THR A 66 19.78 -9.53 15.95
N CYS A 67 20.49 -10.20 15.04
CA CYS A 67 20.80 -9.65 13.72
C CYS A 67 19.53 -9.19 12.98
N THR A 68 18.47 -10.01 13.00
CA THR A 68 17.24 -9.73 12.25
C THR A 68 16.54 -8.48 12.78
N TYR A 69 16.39 -8.33 14.09
CA TYR A 69 15.77 -7.15 14.68
C TYR A 69 16.60 -5.87 14.47
N GLN A 70 17.93 -6.00 14.57
CA GLN A 70 18.83 -4.88 14.30
C GLN A 70 18.79 -4.45 12.83
N CYS A 71 18.77 -5.39 11.89
CA CYS A 71 18.62 -5.12 10.46
C CYS A 71 17.27 -4.46 10.13
N MET A 72 16.16 -4.96 10.69
CA MET A 72 14.82 -4.45 10.38
C MET A 72 14.61 -3.00 10.81
N SER A 73 15.16 -2.62 11.98
CA SER A 73 15.12 -1.27 12.51
C SER A 73 16.15 -1.12 13.64
N PRO A 74 17.33 -0.53 13.36
CA PRO A 74 18.35 -0.32 14.37
C PRO A 74 17.84 0.51 15.56
N ALA A 75 17.00 1.52 15.28
CA ALA A 75 16.44 2.39 16.31
C ALA A 75 15.47 1.67 17.27
N CYS A 76 14.57 0.83 16.73
CA CYS A 76 13.68 0.04 17.59
C CYS A 76 14.42 -1.09 18.30
N PHE A 77 15.49 -1.61 17.69
CA PHE A 77 16.34 -2.60 18.33
C PHE A 77 17.04 -2.00 19.56
N SER A 78 17.67 -0.84 19.43
CA SER A 78 18.31 -0.18 20.58
C SER A 78 17.29 0.26 21.64
N GLU A 79 16.08 0.68 21.26
CA GLU A 79 15.05 1.06 22.25
C GLU A 79 14.56 -0.14 23.08
N VAL A 80 14.46 -1.32 22.48
CA VAL A 80 13.83 -2.50 23.11
C VAL A 80 14.85 -3.47 23.71
N TYR A 81 16.04 -3.59 23.13
CA TYR A 81 17.05 -4.59 23.49
C TYR A 81 18.34 -4.01 24.09
N ALA A 82 18.46 -2.68 24.29
CA ALA A 82 19.72 -2.11 24.82
C ALA A 82 19.98 -2.38 26.31
N HIS A 83 19.00 -2.84 27.08
CA HIS A 83 19.08 -2.86 28.54
C HIS A 83 19.30 -4.24 29.16
N ASP A 84 19.15 -5.34 28.42
CA ASP A 84 19.37 -6.70 28.94
C ASP A 84 19.69 -7.69 27.82
N GLU A 85 20.76 -8.47 27.98
CA GLU A 85 21.02 -9.65 27.16
C GLU A 85 20.06 -10.78 27.61
N LEU A 86 19.44 -11.48 26.66
CA LEU A 86 18.55 -12.59 27.00
C LEU A 86 19.38 -13.80 27.44
N GLU A 87 18.84 -14.61 28.35
CA GLU A 87 19.45 -15.90 28.69
C GLU A 87 19.17 -16.95 27.59
N GLU A 88 20.15 -17.81 27.31
CA GLU A 88 20.02 -18.88 26.31
C GLU A 88 18.81 -19.79 26.63
N GLY A 89 17.75 -19.68 25.82
CA GLY A 89 16.55 -20.52 25.93
C GLY A 89 15.27 -19.77 26.31
N GLU A 90 15.35 -18.47 26.63
CA GLU A 90 14.15 -17.65 26.88
C GLU A 90 13.49 -17.17 25.58
N VAL A 91 12.15 -17.30 25.50
CA VAL A 91 11.36 -16.72 24.41
C VAL A 91 10.76 -15.39 24.88
N ASP A 92 11.41 -14.29 24.53
CA ASP A 92 10.95 -12.96 24.92
C ASP A 92 9.79 -12.45 24.05
N THR A 93 8.59 -12.92 24.38
CA THR A 93 7.37 -12.48 23.70
C THR A 93 7.00 -11.04 24.02
N GLU A 94 7.47 -10.49 25.14
CA GLU A 94 7.15 -9.13 25.55
C GLU A 94 7.93 -8.11 24.71
N ARG A 95 9.26 -8.23 24.66
CA ARG A 95 10.12 -7.40 23.81
C ARG A 95 9.78 -7.56 22.35
N ALA A 96 9.40 -8.76 21.89
CA ALA A 96 8.90 -8.93 20.52
C ALA A 96 7.64 -8.09 20.23
N ARG A 97 6.71 -7.96 21.19
CA ARG A 97 5.52 -7.10 21.06
C ARG A 97 5.88 -5.62 21.13
N GLN A 98 6.77 -5.24 22.04
CA GLN A 98 7.27 -3.87 22.18
C GLN A 98 7.99 -3.41 20.89
N TYR A 99 8.84 -4.27 20.33
CA TYR A 99 9.49 -4.05 19.05
C TYR A 99 8.47 -3.87 17.92
N ALA A 100 7.47 -4.76 17.83
CA ALA A 100 6.40 -4.63 16.84
C ALA A 100 5.62 -3.31 16.99
N PHE A 101 5.39 -2.86 18.22
CA PHE A 101 4.77 -1.57 18.49
C PHE A 101 5.65 -0.40 18.03
N CYS A 102 6.93 -0.38 18.41
CA CYS A 102 7.90 0.62 17.97
C CYS A 102 7.96 0.71 16.44
N PHE A 103 8.12 -0.44 15.77
CA PHE A 103 8.20 -0.50 14.32
C PHE A 103 6.96 0.08 13.65
N LYS A 104 5.76 -0.32 14.11
CA LYS A 104 4.49 0.19 13.57
C LYS A 104 4.32 1.69 13.79
N LYS A 105 4.80 2.22 14.92
CA LYS A 105 4.79 3.66 15.21
C LYS A 105 5.71 4.41 14.26
N ALA A 106 6.95 3.94 14.09
CA ALA A 106 7.92 4.52 13.18
C ALA A 106 7.43 4.49 11.72
N PHE A 107 6.86 3.36 11.29
CA PHE A 107 6.29 3.21 9.95
C PHE A 107 5.19 4.23 9.66
N ARG A 108 4.23 4.40 10.59
CA ARG A 108 3.15 5.39 10.44
C ARG A 108 3.71 6.80 10.31
N LYS A 109 4.64 7.16 11.18
CA LYS A 109 5.29 8.48 11.15
C LYS A 109 5.95 8.75 9.79
N GLN A 110 6.70 7.78 9.25
CA GLN A 110 7.32 7.90 7.93
C GLN A 110 6.29 8.05 6.80
N GLN A 111 5.18 7.31 6.85
CA GLN A 111 4.11 7.44 5.87
C GLN A 111 3.43 8.82 5.94
N ASP A 112 3.18 9.32 7.15
CA ASP A 112 2.56 10.63 7.36
C ASP A 112 3.47 11.74 6.82
N GLU A 113 4.77 11.70 7.13
CA GLU A 113 5.77 12.64 6.60
C GLU A 113 5.86 12.58 5.06
N LYS A 114 5.87 11.37 4.49
CA LYS A 114 5.88 11.18 3.03
C LYS A 114 4.60 11.75 2.39
N ASN A 115 3.45 11.48 2.99
CA ASN A 115 2.15 11.96 2.50
C ASN A 115 2.06 13.49 2.59
N GLU A 116 2.60 14.09 3.65
CA GLU A 116 2.68 15.54 3.79
C GLU A 116 3.55 16.17 2.69
N LYS A 117 4.73 15.59 2.42
CA LYS A 117 5.61 16.04 1.32
C LYS A 117 4.89 15.96 -0.03
N LEU A 118 4.26 14.84 -0.33
CA LEU A 118 3.49 14.66 -1.56
C LEU A 118 2.35 15.68 -1.69
N ARG A 119 1.69 16.05 -0.59
CA ARG A 119 0.65 17.09 -0.59
C ARG A 119 1.21 18.48 -0.87
N LYS A 120 2.35 18.83 -0.27
CA LYS A 120 3.06 20.09 -0.52
C LYS A 120 3.49 20.21 -1.98
N GLU A 121 4.16 19.18 -2.50
CA GLU A 121 4.59 19.10 -3.91
C GLU A 121 3.40 19.20 -4.88
N ALA A 122 2.27 18.55 -4.57
CA ALA A 122 1.07 18.64 -5.39
C ALA A 122 0.43 20.03 -5.35
N ALA A 123 0.44 20.71 -4.20
CA ALA A 123 -0.07 22.07 -4.05
C ALA A 123 0.80 23.07 -4.84
N GLU A 124 2.12 22.95 -4.72
CA GLU A 124 3.09 23.76 -5.45
C GLU A 124 2.95 23.56 -6.97
N ARG A 125 2.86 22.31 -7.44
CA ARG A 125 2.65 22.01 -8.85
C ARG A 125 1.34 22.60 -9.38
N ARG A 126 0.26 22.55 -8.59
CA ARG A 126 -1.02 23.16 -8.98
C ARG A 126 -0.92 24.68 -9.05
N ALA A 127 -0.23 25.32 -8.10
CA ALA A 127 0.00 26.76 -8.10
C ALA A 127 0.82 27.20 -9.32
N ALA A 128 1.88 26.46 -9.65
CA ALA A 128 2.71 26.73 -10.82
C ALA A 128 1.91 26.63 -12.13
N LEU A 129 1.08 25.59 -12.29
CA LEU A 129 0.22 25.44 -13.47
C LEU A 129 -0.83 26.55 -13.56
N ALA A 130 -1.39 27.00 -12.43
CA ALA A 130 -2.33 28.13 -12.40
C ALA A 130 -1.64 29.44 -12.81
N ALA A 131 -0.42 29.70 -12.34
CA ALA A 131 0.36 30.86 -12.72
C ALA A 131 0.70 30.86 -14.23
N GLN A 132 1.12 29.71 -14.78
CA GLN A 132 1.39 29.56 -16.22
C GLN A 132 0.15 29.83 -17.08
N ARG A 133 -1.04 29.40 -16.64
CA ARG A 133 -2.30 29.70 -17.34
C ARG A 133 -2.62 31.19 -17.31
N ALA A 134 -2.36 31.87 -16.19
CA ALA A 134 -2.58 33.32 -16.08
C ALA A 134 -1.65 34.10 -17.02
N THR A 135 -0.38 33.69 -17.15
CA THR A 135 0.59 34.35 -18.04
C THR A 135 0.38 34.01 -19.52
N GLY A 136 0.01 32.76 -19.83
CA GLY A 136 -0.26 32.32 -21.21
C GLY A 136 -1.58 32.83 -21.81
N GLY A 137 -2.53 33.27 -20.98
CA GLY A 137 -3.76 33.93 -21.44
C GLY A 137 -3.56 35.40 -21.86
N ALA A 138 -2.45 36.03 -21.48
CA ALA A 138 -2.16 37.43 -21.82
C ALA A 138 -1.67 37.61 -23.27
N THR A 139 -1.07 36.59 -23.89
CA THR A 139 -0.48 36.68 -25.23
C THR A 139 -1.47 36.46 -26.38
N VAL A 140 -2.69 35.98 -26.12
CA VAL A 140 -3.72 35.72 -27.16
C VAL A 140 -4.65 36.92 -27.40
N LYS A 141 -4.60 37.97 -26.58
CA LYS A 141 -5.54 39.11 -26.64
C LYS A 141 -5.05 40.36 -27.37
N THR A 142 -3.88 40.31 -28.01
CA THR A 142 -3.33 41.42 -28.81
C THR A 142 -2.96 40.92 -30.21
N ALA A 143 -3.97 40.69 -31.05
CA ALA A 143 -3.85 40.59 -32.50
C ALA A 143 -5.18 40.99 -33.13
#